data_AF-A0A8J3Z613-F1
#
_entry.id   AF-A0A8J3Z613-F1
#
_cell.length_a   1.000
_cell.length_b   1.000
_cell.length_c   1.000
_cell.angle_alpha   90.00
_cell.angle_beta   90.00
_cell.angle_gamma   90.00
#
_symmetry.space_group_name_H-M   'P 1'
#
loop_
_entity.id
_entity.type
_entity.pdbx_description
1 polymer ?
#
loop_
_entity_poly.entity_id
_entity_poly.type
_entity_poly.pdbx_seq_one_letter_code
_entity_poly.pdbx_strand_id
1 'polypeptide(L)'
;MVVLSVLVIAALIAGLAIYLYIVGSQLQRVATHLEECASIVQTVVGHAEVIEPDVEHINRTGGVIAGALPLLYGMAEGIVAGVTPRPSQPAERPPAVPASGRRRSRLHDAVGYRP
;
A
#
# COMPACT_ATOMS: atom_id res chain seq x y z
N MET A 1 41.64 -30.32 -59.35
CA MET A 1 40.42 -30.81 -58.68
C MET A 1 40.59 -30.98 -57.18
N VAL A 2 41.57 -31.75 -56.68
CA VAL A 2 41.74 -32.05 -55.23
C VAL A 2 41.92 -30.81 -54.34
N VAL A 3 42.77 -29.86 -54.73
CA VAL A 3 43.02 -28.64 -53.92
C VAL A 3 41.74 -27.81 -53.75
N LEU A 4 40.98 -27.63 -54.83
CA LEU A 4 39.73 -26.87 -54.81
C LEU A 4 38.66 -27.56 -53.96
N SER A 5 38.54 -28.89 -54.04
CA SER A 5 37.61 -29.64 -53.19
C SER A 5 37.98 -29.56 -51.71
N VAL A 6 39.27 -29.63 -51.36
CA VAL A 6 39.72 -29.46 -49.96
C VAL A 6 39.37 -28.08 -49.44
N LEU A 7 39.56 -27.04 -50.25
CA LEU A 7 39.24 -25.66 -49.90
C LEU A 7 37.73 -25.47 -49.65
N VAL A 8 36.88 -26.06 -50.50
CA VAL A 8 35.42 -26.02 -50.32
C VAL A 8 35.00 -26.74 -49.05
N ILE A 9 35.54 -27.92 -48.77
CA ILE A 9 35.24 -28.68 -47.54
C ILE A 9 35.66 -27.86 -46.31
N ALA A 10 36.87 -27.29 -46.31
CA ALA A 10 37.34 -26.45 -45.21
C ALA A 10 36.43 -25.23 -44.99
N ALA A 11 35.98 -24.58 -46.07
CA ALA A 11 35.04 -23.46 -45.99
C ALA A 11 33.69 -23.87 -45.41
N LEU A 12 33.16 -25.04 -45.79
CA LEU A 12 31.90 -25.57 -45.24
C LEU A 12 32.02 -25.87 -43.75
N ILE A 13 33.12 -26.51 -43.32
CA ILE A 13 33.38 -26.79 -41.90
C ILE A 13 33.49 -25.49 -41.11
N ALA A 14 34.22 -24.50 -41.64
CA ALA A 14 34.36 -23.20 -40.99
C ALA A 14 33.00 -22.49 -40.86
N GLY A 15 32.19 -22.49 -41.91
CA GLY A 15 30.84 -21.91 -41.90
C GLY A 15 29.93 -22.60 -40.88
N LEU A 16 29.95 -23.93 -40.83
CA LEU A 16 29.19 -24.70 -39.86
C LEU A 16 29.63 -24.41 -38.42
N ALA A 17 30.95 -24.33 -38.18
CA ALA A 17 31.50 -24.00 -36.87
C ALA A 17 31.04 -22.61 -36.39
N ILE A 18 31.09 -21.61 -37.27
CA ILE A 18 30.59 -20.25 -36.96
C ILE A 18 29.10 -20.27 -36.65
N TYR A 19 28.30 -20.97 -37.47
CA TYR A 19 26.87 -21.09 -37.24
C TYR A 19 26.54 -21.72 -35.88
N LEU A 20 27.18 -22.85 -35.55
CA LEU A 20 26.98 -23.52 -34.27
C LEU A 20 27.47 -22.68 -33.09
N TYR A 21 28.55 -21.92 -33.25
CA TYR A 21 29.00 -20.97 -32.22
C TYR A 21 27.93 -19.90 -31.94
N ILE A 22 27.35 -19.32 -33.00
CA ILE A 22 26.30 -18.32 -32.87
C ILE A 22 25.06 -18.92 -32.19
N VAL A 23 24.56 -20.06 -32.67
CA VAL A 23 23.37 -20.72 -32.09
C VAL A 23 23.63 -21.13 -30.64
N GLY A 24 24.80 -21.70 -30.35
CA GLY A 24 25.20 -22.09 -28.99
C GLY A 24 25.20 -20.90 -28.03
N SER A 25 25.74 -19.75 -28.45
CA SER A 25 25.72 -18.54 -27.62
C SER A 25 24.30 -18.01 -27.35
N GLN A 26 23.40 -18.12 -28.34
CA GLN A 26 22.00 -17.75 -28.17
C GLN A 26 21.27 -18.69 -27.20
N LEU A 27 21.46 -20.01 -27.34
CA LEU A 27 20.88 -21.00 -26.44
C LEU A 27 21.38 -20.81 -25.01
N GLN A 28 22.67 -20.53 -24.82
CA GLN A 28 23.23 -20.25 -23.50
C GLN A 28 22.57 -19.02 -22.86
N ARG A 29 22.38 -17.95 -23.64
CA ARG A 29 21.71 -16.73 -23.16
C ARG A 29 20.26 -16.98 -22.77
N VAL A 30 19.52 -17.76 -23.56
CA VAL A 30 18.14 -18.15 -23.23
C VAL A 30 18.10 -19.00 -21.96
N ALA A 31 19.01 -19.97 -21.81
CA ALA A 31 19.11 -20.79 -20.62
C ALA A 31 19.32 -19.95 -19.36
N THR A 32 20.21 -18.96 -19.40
CA THR A 32 20.43 -18.02 -18.29
C THR A 32 19.16 -17.24 -17.94
N HIS A 33 18.43 -16.73 -18.93
CA HIS A 33 17.17 -16.04 -18.67
C HIS A 33 16.10 -16.95 -18.07
N LEU A 34 16.00 -18.20 -18.51
CA LEU A 34 15.04 -19.16 -17.96
C LEU A 34 15.38 -19.54 -16.52
N GLU A 35 16.66 -19.68 -16.20
CA GLU A 35 17.13 -19.92 -14.83
C GLU A 35 16.79 -18.76 -13.90
N GLU A 36 17.02 -17.52 -14.35
CA GLU A 36 16.62 -16.32 -13.61
C GLU A 36 15.10 -16.24 -13.42
N CYS A 37 14.32 -16.49 -14.47
CA CYS A 37 12.86 -16.54 -14.37
C CYS A 37 12.38 -17.62 -13.38
N ALA A 38 12.99 -18.80 -13.39
CA ALA A 38 12.66 -19.86 -12.44
C ALA A 38 12.93 -19.45 -11.00
N SER A 39 14.07 -18.81 -10.74
CA SER A 39 14.42 -18.28 -9.41
C SER A 39 13.43 -17.21 -8.94
N ILE A 40 12.99 -16.32 -9.84
CA ILE A 40 12.00 -15.28 -9.52
C ILE A 40 10.66 -15.93 -9.20
N VAL A 41 10.18 -16.85 -10.03
CA VAL A 41 8.92 -17.56 -9.80
C VAL A 41 8.94 -18.31 -8.47
N GLN A 42 10.05 -18.97 -8.13
CA GLN A 42 10.20 -19.65 -6.85
C GLN A 42 10.11 -18.68 -5.67
N THR A 43 10.72 -17.50 -5.79
CA THR A 43 10.63 -16.44 -4.77
C THR A 43 9.20 -15.93 -4.61
N VAL A 44 8.50 -15.69 -5.73
CA VAL A 44 7.11 -15.25 -5.73
C VAL A 44 6.19 -16.29 -5.07
N VAL A 45 6.39 -17.58 -5.38
CA VAL A 45 5.64 -18.67 -4.73
C VAL A 45 5.93 -18.71 -3.23
N GLY A 46 7.18 -18.57 -2.82
CA GLY A 46 7.54 -18.52 -1.39
C GLY A 46 6.88 -17.34 -0.65
N HIS A 47 6.79 -16.16 -1.28
CA HIS A 47 6.04 -15.05 -0.70
C HIS A 47 4.53 -15.31 -0.68
N ALA A 48 3.98 -15.87 -1.75
CA ALA A 48 2.54 -16.17 -1.85
C ALA A 48 2.10 -17.17 -0.77
N GLU A 49 2.90 -18.21 -0.49
CA GLU A 49 2.62 -19.21 0.54
C GLU A 49 2.51 -18.59 1.94
N VAL A 50 3.30 -17.55 2.22
CA VAL A 50 3.22 -16.81 3.50
C VAL A 50 2.02 -15.85 3.52
N ILE A 51 1.66 -15.23 2.39
CA ILE A 51 0.61 -14.21 2.29
C ILE A 51 -0.80 -14.83 2.22
N GLU A 52 -0.95 -15.98 1.58
CA GLU A 52 -2.26 -16.60 1.32
C GLU A 52 -3.13 -16.78 2.58
N PRO A 53 -2.61 -17.30 3.71
CA PRO A 53 -3.41 -17.44 4.94
C PRO A 53 -3.89 -16.10 5.51
N ASP A 54 -3.05 -15.06 5.43
CA ASP A 54 -3.38 -13.73 5.93
C ASP A 54 -4.48 -13.07 5.08
N VAL A 55 -4.39 -13.21 3.75
CA VAL A 55 -5.43 -12.73 2.83
C VAL A 55 -6.75 -13.47 3.06
N GLU A 56 -6.71 -14.79 3.30
CA GLU A 56 -7.90 -15.55 3.66
C GLU A 56 -8.53 -15.03 4.96
N HIS A 57 -7.72 -14.76 5.98
CA HIS A 57 -8.19 -14.23 7.25
C HIS A 57 -8.79 -12.82 7.13
N ILE A 58 -8.15 -11.94 6.35
CA ILE A 58 -8.64 -10.60 6.04
C ILE A 58 -9.97 -10.69 5.30
N ASN A 59 -10.07 -11.57 4.30
CA ASN A 59 -11.31 -11.73 3.53
C ASN A 59 -12.45 -12.25 4.41
N ARG A 60 -12.17 -13.23 5.27
CA ARG A 60 -13.15 -13.76 6.23
C ARG A 60 -13.64 -12.67 7.19
N THR A 61 -12.72 -11.91 7.78
CA THR A 61 -13.04 -10.82 8.72
C THR A 61 -13.77 -9.68 8.01
N GLY A 62 -13.31 -9.29 6.83
CA GLY A 62 -13.96 -8.28 5.99
C GLY A 62 -15.38 -8.69 5.61
N GLY A 63 -15.62 -9.96 5.30
CA GLY A 63 -16.96 -10.50 5.06
C GLY A 63 -17.88 -10.38 6.28
N VAL A 64 -17.37 -10.65 7.49
CA VAL A 64 -18.12 -10.45 8.75
C VAL A 64 -18.45 -8.98 8.95
N ILE A 65 -17.47 -8.08 8.79
CA ILE A 65 -17.67 -6.64 8.93
C ILE A 65 -18.69 -6.14 7.90
N ALA A 66 -18.54 -6.51 6.63
CA ALA A 66 -19.44 -6.13 5.55
C ALA A 66 -20.87 -6.64 5.80
N GLY A 67 -21.04 -7.84 6.36
CA GLY A 67 -22.35 -8.37 6.77
C GLY A 67 -22.97 -7.61 7.95
N ALA A 68 -22.15 -7.04 8.84
CA ALA A 68 -22.61 -6.25 9.98
C ALA A 68 -22.88 -4.77 9.64
N LEU A 69 -22.30 -4.24 8.56
CA LEU A 69 -22.45 -2.83 8.16
C LEU A 69 -23.92 -2.36 8.06
N PRO A 70 -24.87 -3.11 7.48
CA PRO A 70 -26.27 -2.69 7.44
C PRO A 70 -26.89 -2.51 8.84
N LEU A 71 -26.52 -3.34 9.80
CA LEU A 71 -26.99 -3.24 11.19
C LEU A 71 -26.39 -2.03 11.89
N LEU A 72 -25.09 -1.79 11.69
CA LEU A 72 -24.41 -0.61 12.24
C LEU A 72 -24.97 0.68 11.64
N TYR A 73 -25.27 0.68 10.35
CA TYR A 73 -25.87 1.82 9.67
C TYR A 73 -27.31 2.05 10.15
N GLY A 74 -28.15 1.02 10.21
CA GLY A 74 -29.51 1.14 10.72
C GLY A 74 -29.57 1.56 12.20
N MET A 75 -28.62 1.08 13.02
CA MET A 75 -28.48 1.55 14.40
C MET A 75 -28.09 3.03 14.44
N ALA A 76 -27.11 3.46 13.63
CA ALA A 76 -26.69 4.84 13.57
C ALA A 76 -27.84 5.76 13.11
N GLU A 77 -28.60 5.36 12.10
CA GLU A 77 -29.80 6.07 11.64
C GLU A 77 -30.86 6.17 12.75
N GLY A 78 -31.10 5.07 13.48
CA GLY A 78 -32.04 5.05 14.61
C GLY A 78 -31.64 5.99 15.75
N ILE A 79 -30.34 6.06 16.07
CA ILE A 79 -29.81 7.01 17.06
C ILE A 79 -30.00 8.45 16.57
N VAL A 80 -29.63 8.76 15.33
CA VAL A 80 -29.77 10.10 14.76
C VAL A 80 -31.24 10.55 14.74
N ALA A 81 -32.16 9.65 14.38
CA ALA A 81 -33.59 9.93 14.39
C ALA A 81 -34.17 10.14 15.80
N GLY A 82 -33.64 9.42 16.80
CA GLY A 82 -34.12 9.48 18.19
C GLY A 82 -33.51 10.59 19.05
N VAL A 83 -32.43 11.23 18.59
CA VAL A 83 -31.78 12.31 19.33
C VAL A 83 -32.43 13.65 19.01
N THR A 84 -32.96 14.32 20.03
CA THR A 84 -33.25 15.76 19.95
C THR A 84 -31.91 16.51 19.90
N PRO A 85 -31.61 17.26 18.82
CA PRO A 85 -30.33 17.96 18.71
C PRO A 85 -30.11 18.86 19.92
N ARG A 86 -29.05 18.58 20.68
CA ARG A 86 -28.65 19.46 21.78
C ARG A 86 -28.04 20.71 21.14
N PRO A 87 -28.49 21.93 21.50
CA PRO A 87 -27.84 23.14 21.02
C PRO A 87 -26.35 23.07 21.36
N SER A 88 -25.51 23.50 20.41
CA SER A 88 -24.07 23.51 20.57
C SER A 88 -23.71 24.20 21.87
N GLN A 89 -23.04 23.47 22.76
CA GLN A 89 -22.53 24.05 23.99
C GLN A 89 -21.47 25.08 23.58
N PRO A 90 -21.54 26.34 24.03
CA PRO A 90 -20.50 27.31 23.74
C PRO A 90 -19.15 26.72 24.16
N ALA A 91 -18.17 26.73 23.25
CA ALA A 91 -16.82 26.20 23.49
C ALA A 91 -16.15 26.86 24.71
N GLU A 92 -16.64 28.04 25.09
CA GLU A 92 -16.17 28.83 26.21
C GLU A 92 -17.26 28.93 27.26
N ARG A 93 -16.98 28.40 28.45
CA ARG A 93 -17.85 28.59 29.62
C ARG A 93 -17.86 30.10 29.90
N PRO A 94 -19.04 30.77 29.89
CA PRO A 94 -19.07 32.20 30.16
C PRO A 94 -18.44 32.49 31.52
N PRO A 95 -17.68 33.58 31.66
CA PRO A 95 -17.11 33.97 32.95
C PRO A 95 -18.18 33.98 34.03
N ALA A 96 -17.89 33.43 35.21
CA ALA A 96 -18.83 33.42 36.32
C ALA A 96 -19.26 34.86 36.65
N VAL A 97 -20.53 35.17 36.40
CA VAL A 97 -21.10 36.49 36.69
C VAL A 97 -21.55 36.49 38.16
N PRO A 98 -21.12 37.45 38.99
CA PRO A 98 -21.64 37.58 40.35
C PRO A 98 -23.15 37.89 40.29
N ALA A 99 -23.91 37.54 41.34
CA ALA A 99 -25.35 37.79 41.40
C ALA A 99 -25.74 39.27 41.24
N SER A 100 -24.80 40.20 41.41
CA SER A 100 -24.95 41.64 41.16
C SER A 100 -24.79 42.05 39.69
N GLY A 101 -24.60 41.11 38.75
CA GLY A 101 -24.64 41.33 37.30
C GLY A 101 -23.45 42.08 36.69
N ARG A 102 -22.62 42.77 37.48
CA ARG A 102 -21.45 43.51 36.97
C ARG A 102 -20.26 43.36 37.91
N ARG A 103 -19.14 42.83 37.40
CA ARG A 103 -17.87 42.78 38.15
C ARG A 103 -17.29 44.19 38.22
N ARG A 104 -17.28 44.80 39.41
CA ARG A 104 -16.57 46.07 39.66
C ARG A 104 -15.07 45.78 39.51
N SER A 105 -14.44 46.31 38.46
CA SER A 105 -13.00 46.13 38.24
C SER A 105 -12.23 46.98 39.24
N ARG A 106 -11.40 46.37 40.09
CA ARG A 106 -10.49 47.05 41.01
C ARG A 106 -9.12 47.34 40.39
N LEU A 107 -9.00 47.31 39.06
CA LEU A 107 -7.72 47.52 38.37
C LEU A 107 -7.08 48.87 38.74
N HIS A 108 -7.90 49.90 38.98
CA HIS A 108 -7.45 51.23 39.40
C HIS A 108 -7.26 51.39 40.92
N ASP A 109 -7.64 50.38 41.71
CA ASP A 109 -7.49 50.38 43.17
C ASP A 109 -6.22 49.63 43.63
N ALA A 110 -5.44 49.07 42.69
CA ALA A 110 -4.16 48.44 43.00
C ALA A 110 -3.09 49.51 43.24
N VAL A 111 -2.45 49.48 44.41
CA VAL A 111 -1.36 50.40 44.76
C VAL A 111 -0.20 50.21 43.77
N GLY A 112 0.12 51.27 43.02
CA GLY A 112 1.28 51.30 42.11
C GLY A 112 0.96 51.38 40.61
N TYR A 113 -0.30 51.36 40.18
CA TYR A 113 -0.65 51.58 38.76
C TYR A 113 -0.53 53.07 38.38
N ARG A 114 0.26 53.38 37.34
CA ARG A 114 0.21 54.64 36.59
C ARG A 114 -0.01 54.32 35.11
N PRO A 115 -1.02 54.93 34.45
CA PRO A 115 -1.31 54.69 33.04
C PRO A 115 -0.18 55.17 32.12
#